data_AF-A0A7Y4A602-F1
#
_entry.id   AF-A0A7Y4A602-F1
#
_cell.length_a   1.000
_cell.length_b   1.000
_cell.length_c   1.000
_cell.angle_alpha   90.00
_cell.angle_beta   90.00
_cell.angle_gamma   90.00
#
_symmetry.space_group_name_H-M   'P 1'
#
loop_
_entity.id
_entity.type
_entity.pdbx_description
1 polymer ?
#
loop_
_entity_poly.entity_id
_entity_poly.type
_entity_poly.pdbx_seq_one_letter_code
_entity_poly.pdbx_strand_id
1 'polypeptide(L)'
;MFSVCEVPDTAVEVRFVRNQTIGKNFLGSKKRRIKRSMARAELSGAGSSLPVTNEERVVDSFHRIPISSGSSDQYYILFVQKELVGDCVAANFNSYGLATNQERRGTVPELRF
;
A
#
# COMPACT_ATOMS: atom_id res chain seq x y z
N MET A 1 -15.85 -3.81 -26.25
CA MET A 1 -14.93 -4.81 -25.63
C MET A 1 -13.67 -4.83 -26.46
N PHE A 2 -12.51 -4.63 -25.86
CA PHE A 2 -11.23 -4.69 -26.58
C PHE A 2 -10.86 -6.15 -26.87
N SER A 3 -10.18 -6.41 -27.98
CA SER A 3 -9.57 -7.72 -28.26
C SER A 3 -8.37 -7.93 -27.34
N VAL A 4 -8.16 -9.17 -26.90
CA VAL A 4 -6.97 -9.55 -26.13
C VAL A 4 -5.78 -9.63 -27.09
N CYS A 5 -4.70 -8.89 -26.79
CA CYS A 5 -3.48 -8.84 -27.58
C CYS A 5 -2.28 -9.24 -26.72
N GLU A 6 -1.23 -9.74 -27.36
CA GLU A 6 0.06 -9.97 -26.68
C GLU A 6 0.72 -8.65 -26.30
N VAL A 7 1.48 -8.69 -25.19
CA VAL A 7 2.25 -7.55 -24.72
C VAL A 7 3.51 -7.42 -25.59
N PRO A 8 3.84 -6.23 -26.13
CA PRO A 8 5.09 -6.07 -26.87
C PRO A 8 6.32 -6.36 -26.03
N ASP A 9 7.31 -7.06 -26.58
CA ASP A 9 8.58 -7.38 -25.90
C ASP A 9 9.37 -6.14 -25.46
N THR A 10 9.10 -4.98 -26.08
CA THR A 10 9.74 -3.69 -25.76
C THR A 10 9.03 -2.92 -24.65
N ALA A 11 7.95 -3.45 -24.08
CA ALA A 11 7.20 -2.77 -23.03
C ALA A 11 8.07 -2.63 -21.76
N VAL A 12 8.12 -1.41 -21.22
CA VAL A 12 8.81 -1.17 -19.94
C VAL A 12 7.95 -1.72 -18.82
N GLU A 13 8.58 -2.34 -17.82
CA GLU A 13 7.89 -2.86 -16.65
C GLU A 13 7.77 -1.79 -15.56
N VAL A 14 6.61 -1.76 -14.91
CA VAL A 14 6.33 -0.89 -13.77
C VAL A 14 5.68 -1.68 -12.65
N ARG A 15 5.72 -1.12 -11.45
CA ARG A 15 5.05 -1.71 -10.29
C ARG A 15 4.13 -0.71 -9.63
N PHE A 16 2.89 -1.13 -9.40
CA PHE A 16 1.93 -0.37 -8.60
C PHE A 16 1.88 -0.94 -7.17
N VAL A 17 2.45 -0.20 -6.23
CA VAL A 17 2.61 -0.63 -4.84
C VAL A 17 1.53 -0.04 -3.95
N ARG A 18 0.80 -0.89 -3.24
CA ARG A 18 -0.05 -0.48 -2.11
C ARG A 18 0.83 -0.10 -0.92
N ASN A 19 1.16 1.18 -0.81
CA ASN A 19 2.01 1.68 0.26
C ASN A 19 1.20 2.07 1.51
N GLN A 20 0.99 1.08 2.39
CA GLN A 20 0.27 1.31 3.66
C GLN A 20 1.03 2.20 4.66
N THR A 21 2.34 2.45 4.47
CA THR A 21 3.08 3.32 5.40
C THR A 21 2.69 4.77 5.25
N ILE A 22 2.30 5.21 4.04
CA ILE A 22 1.76 6.56 3.78
C ILE A 22 0.56 6.83 4.68
N GLY A 23 -0.38 5.87 4.72
CA GLY A 23 -1.57 5.94 5.57
C GLY A 23 -1.28 6.09 7.06
N LYS A 24 -0.10 5.65 7.54
CA LYS A 24 0.29 5.73 8.96
C LYS A 24 0.73 7.14 9.38
N ASN A 25 1.03 8.02 8.43
CA ASN A 25 1.44 9.40 8.72
C ASN A 25 0.26 10.31 9.10
N PHE A 26 -0.96 9.98 8.67
CA PHE A 26 -2.14 10.80 8.96
C PHE A 26 -2.55 10.72 10.44
N LEU A 27 -3.06 11.83 10.97
CA LEU A 27 -3.45 12.00 12.37
C LEU A 27 -4.43 10.91 12.86
N GLY A 28 -5.42 10.54 12.04
CA GLY A 28 -6.38 9.49 12.38
C GLY A 28 -5.70 8.15 12.64
N SER A 29 -4.74 7.77 11.80
CA SER A 29 -3.95 6.55 11.97
C SER A 29 -3.01 6.63 13.17
N LYS A 30 -2.37 7.79 13.42
CA LYS A 30 -1.54 8.03 14.60
C LYS A 30 -2.36 7.85 15.90
N LYS A 31 -3.52 8.53 16.01
CA LYS A 31 -4.43 8.41 17.17
C LYS A 31 -4.88 6.97 17.41
N ARG A 32 -5.31 6.25 16.35
CA ARG A 32 -5.71 4.83 16.46
C ARG A 32 -4.57 3.95 16.94
N ARG A 33 -3.33 4.19 16.50
CA ARG A 33 -2.15 3.41 16.90
C ARG A 33 -1.78 3.67 18.36
N ILE A 34 -1.83 4.92 18.83
CA ILE A 34 -1.62 5.27 20.25
C ILE A 34 -2.67 4.57 21.13
N LYS A 35 -3.96 4.68 20.78
CA LYS A 35 -5.06 4.01 21.52
C LYS A 35 -4.84 2.49 21.61
N ARG A 36 -4.46 1.84 20.51
CA ARG A 36 -4.14 0.40 20.51
C ARG A 36 -2.90 0.04 21.33
N SER A 37 -1.90 0.93 21.39
CA SER A 37 -0.70 0.73 22.19
C SER A 37 -1.05 0.75 23.69
N MET A 38 -1.81 1.76 24.12
CA MET A 38 -2.28 1.90 25.50
C MET A 38 -3.12 0.69 25.93
N ALA A 39 -4.10 0.29 25.13
CA ALA A 39 -4.94 -0.87 25.44
C ALA A 39 -4.14 -2.17 25.59
N ARG A 40 -3.06 -2.35 24.80
CA ARG A 40 -2.17 -3.51 24.94
C ARG A 40 -1.30 -3.44 26.20
N ALA A 41 -0.81 -2.24 26.55
CA ALA A 41 0.00 -2.03 27.75
C ALA A 41 -0.81 -2.34 29.02
N GLU A 42 -2.06 -1.87 29.09
CA GLU A 42 -3.00 -2.16 30.18
C GLU A 42 -3.21 -3.66 30.36
N LEU A 43 -3.43 -4.40 29.26
CA LEU A 43 -3.64 -5.85 29.30
C LEU A 43 -2.39 -6.64 29.74
N SER A 44 -1.20 -6.15 29.43
CA SER A 44 0.06 -6.85 29.74
C SER A 44 0.71 -6.41 31.05
N GLY A 45 0.13 -5.44 31.77
CA GLY A 45 0.76 -4.84 32.96
C GLY A 45 2.10 -4.15 32.66
N ALA A 46 2.41 -3.95 31.38
CA ALA A 46 3.61 -3.26 30.94
C ALA A 46 3.38 -1.75 31.07
N GLY A 47 4.38 -1.01 31.55
CA GLY A 47 4.31 0.45 31.62
C GLY A 47 3.96 1.08 30.27
N SER A 48 3.43 2.31 30.29
CA SER A 48 2.99 3.01 29.08
C SER A 48 4.11 3.09 28.03
N SER A 49 3.93 2.44 26.89
CA SER A 49 4.83 2.54 25.74
C SER A 49 4.12 3.22 24.58
N LEU A 50 4.60 4.41 24.22
CA LEU A 50 4.11 5.17 23.08
C LEU A 50 4.84 4.72 21.80
N PRO A 51 4.11 4.56 20.68
CA PRO A 51 4.71 4.03 19.48
C PRO A 51 5.52 5.14 18.76
N VAL A 52 6.83 5.00 18.77
CA VAL A 52 7.79 5.94 18.14
C VAL A 52 7.49 6.05 16.63
N THR A 53 7.58 7.27 16.10
CA THR A 53 7.34 7.56 14.67
C THR A 53 8.41 8.50 14.17
N ASN A 54 9.03 8.17 13.03
CA ASN A 54 9.85 9.14 12.33
C ASN A 54 8.93 10.13 11.61
N GLU A 55 8.98 11.39 12.02
CA GLU A 55 8.10 12.45 11.51
C GLU A 55 8.62 13.10 10.24
N GLU A 56 9.94 13.04 10.01
CA GLU A 56 10.58 13.62 8.83
C GLU A 56 10.61 12.57 7.71
N ARG A 57 9.63 12.65 6.82
CA ARG A 57 9.51 11.76 5.67
C ARG A 57 9.03 12.53 4.45
N VAL A 58 9.82 12.48 3.39
CA VAL A 58 9.38 12.87 2.06
C VAL A 58 8.66 11.68 1.44
N VAL A 59 7.48 11.92 0.88
CA VAL A 59 6.68 10.90 0.19
C VAL A 59 6.50 11.37 -1.24
N ASP A 60 6.98 10.58 -2.19
CA ASP A 60 6.79 10.84 -3.62
C ASP A 60 5.32 10.76 -4.02
N SER A 61 5.01 11.21 -5.24
CA SER A 61 3.68 11.18 -5.83
C SER A 61 2.97 9.83 -5.61
N PHE A 62 1.72 9.92 -5.14
CA PHE A 62 0.87 8.76 -4.89
C PHE A 62 -0.59 9.07 -5.23
N HIS A 63 -1.33 8.02 -5.56
CA HIS A 63 -2.76 8.08 -5.76
C HIS A 63 -3.52 7.58 -4.53
N ARG A 64 -4.72 8.11 -4.34
CA ARG A 64 -5.66 7.72 -3.28
C ARG A 64 -6.90 7.12 -3.93
N ILE A 65 -7.19 5.86 -3.62
CA ILE A 65 -8.37 5.17 -4.12
C ILE A 65 -9.28 4.85 -2.92
N PRO A 66 -10.42 5.54 -2.77
CA PRO A 66 -11.42 5.18 -1.77
C PRO A 66 -12.07 3.84 -2.12
N ILE A 67 -12.18 2.95 -1.14
CA ILE A 67 -12.79 1.61 -1.27
C ILE A 67 -13.77 1.41 -0.12
N SER A 68 -14.93 0.83 -0.42
CA SER A 68 -15.88 0.31 0.57
C SER A 68 -15.56 -1.16 0.88
N SER A 69 -15.51 -1.51 2.16
CA SER A 69 -15.41 -2.88 2.63
C SER A 69 -16.78 -3.55 2.59
N GLY A 70 -16.97 -4.59 1.76
CA GLY A 70 -18.23 -5.30 1.70
C GLY A 70 -18.59 -6.10 2.96
N SER A 71 -17.63 -6.38 3.85
CA SER A 71 -17.87 -7.14 5.09
C SER A 71 -18.11 -6.28 6.32
N SER A 72 -17.82 -4.98 6.27
CA SER A 72 -17.88 -4.09 7.43
C SER A 72 -18.50 -2.73 7.15
N ASP A 73 -18.92 -2.48 5.91
CA ASP A 73 -19.42 -1.21 5.39
C ASP A 73 -18.51 -0.01 5.68
N GLN A 74 -17.24 -0.28 5.99
CA GLN A 74 -16.25 0.74 6.28
C GLN A 74 -15.58 1.22 5.00
N TYR A 75 -15.41 2.53 4.89
CA TYR A 75 -14.59 3.12 3.85
C TYR A 75 -13.13 3.22 4.29
N TYR A 76 -12.22 2.83 3.41
CA TYR A 76 -10.79 3.02 3.60
C TYR A 76 -10.14 3.46 2.29
N ILE A 77 -8.92 3.98 2.39
CA ILE A 77 -8.18 4.50 1.25
C ILE A 77 -7.02 3.55 0.97
N LEU A 78 -6.90 3.12 -0.28
CA LEU A 78 -5.68 2.54 -0.81
C LEU A 78 -4.75 3.67 -1.26
N PHE A 79 -3.56 3.72 -0.68
CA PHE A 79 -2.48 4.59 -1.13
C PHE A 79 -1.62 3.79 -2.11
N VAL A 80 -1.53 4.25 -3.35
CA VAL A 80 -0.86 3.54 -4.43
C VAL A 80 0.24 4.40 -5.01
N GLN A 81 1.45 3.84 -5.14
CA GLN A 81 2.58 4.47 -5.81
C GLN A 81 2.97 3.68 -7.05
N LYS A 82 3.40 4.38 -8.09
CA LYS A 82 4.01 3.77 -9.27
C LYS A 82 5.52 3.81 -9.10
N GLU A 83 6.16 2.67 -9.24
CA GLU A 83 7.62 2.51 -9.22
C GLU A 83 8.07 2.03 -10.60
N LEU A 84 9.13 2.65 -11.13
CA LEU A 84 9.85 2.10 -12.28
C LEU A 84 10.69 0.92 -11.80
N VAL A 85 10.71 -0.17 -12.56
CA VAL A 85 11.49 -1.36 -12.24
C VAL A 85 12.31 -1.77 -13.47
N GLY A 86 13.53 -2.26 -13.23
CA GLY A 86 14.41 -2.71 -14.31
C GLY A 86 14.07 -4.11 -14.83
N ASP A 87 13.54 -4.97 -13.95
CA ASP A 87 13.30 -6.38 -14.24
C ASP A 87 11.81 -6.72 -14.18
N CYS A 88 11.38 -7.59 -15.10
CA CYS A 88 10.08 -8.24 -15.03
C CYS A 88 10.07 -9.26 -13.88
N VAL A 89 9.06 -9.19 -13.02
CA VAL A 89 8.87 -10.15 -11.93
C VAL A 89 7.55 -10.87 -12.13
N ALA A 90 7.57 -12.18 -11.88
CA ALA A 90 6.39 -13.04 -11.96
C ALA A 90 5.17 -12.45 -11.24
N ALA A 91 3.99 -12.74 -11.77
CA ALA A 91 2.70 -12.24 -11.28
C ALA A 91 2.48 -12.59 -9.79
N ASN A 92 2.80 -11.63 -8.92
CA ASN A 92 2.74 -11.79 -7.47
C ASN A 92 2.12 -10.54 -6.85
N PHE A 93 0.80 -10.57 -6.70
CA PHE A 93 -0.02 -9.43 -6.29
C PHE A 93 -0.89 -9.78 -5.07
N ASN A 94 -1.43 -8.74 -4.41
CA ASN A 94 -2.48 -8.89 -3.41
C ASN A 94 -3.88 -8.98 -4.08
N SER A 95 -4.93 -9.10 -3.28
CA SER A 95 -6.33 -9.21 -3.74
C SER A 95 -6.86 -8.00 -4.52
N TYR A 96 -6.13 -6.88 -4.56
CA TYR A 96 -6.46 -5.70 -5.36
C TYR A 96 -5.63 -5.61 -6.65
N GLY A 97 -4.85 -6.64 -6.99
CA GLY A 97 -3.94 -6.61 -8.14
C GLY A 97 -2.72 -5.71 -7.94
N LEU A 98 -2.38 -5.36 -6.69
CA LEU A 98 -1.26 -4.47 -6.37
C LEU A 98 -0.11 -5.22 -5.70
N ALA A 99 1.11 -4.73 -5.92
CA ALA A 99 2.27 -5.10 -5.13
C ALA A 99 2.18 -4.54 -3.70
N THR A 100 3.05 -5.00 -2.80
CA THR A 100 3.18 -4.51 -1.41
C THR A 100 4.64 -4.19 -1.10
N ASN A 101 4.86 -3.36 -0.09
CA ASN A 101 6.21 -2.89 0.26
C ASN A 101 7.19 -4.02 0.67
N GLN A 102 6.70 -5.22 0.97
CA GLN A 102 7.49 -6.30 1.56
C GLN A 102 7.44 -7.57 0.71
N GLU A 103 6.26 -8.18 0.59
CA GLU A 103 6.13 -9.57 0.13
C GLU A 103 5.72 -9.72 -1.34
N ARG A 104 4.83 -8.84 -1.83
CA ARG A 104 4.25 -8.93 -3.18
C ARG A 104 4.99 -8.00 -4.11
N ARG A 105 5.70 -8.53 -5.10
CA ARG A 105 6.62 -7.78 -5.98
C ARG A 105 6.28 -7.88 -7.47
N GLY A 106 5.09 -8.36 -7.83
CA GLY A 106 4.68 -8.47 -9.23
C GLY A 106 4.78 -7.13 -9.98
N THR A 107 5.09 -7.21 -11.26
CA THR A 107 5.22 -6.07 -12.17
C THR A 107 4.20 -6.18 -13.29
N VAL A 108 3.91 -5.07 -13.94
CA VAL A 108 3.01 -5.01 -15.09
C VAL A 108 3.65 -4.18 -16.20
N PRO A 109 3.39 -4.51 -17.47
CA PRO A 109 3.88 -3.72 -18.58
C PRO A 109 3.19 -2.35 -18.59
N GLU A 110 3.98 -1.29 -18.79
CA GLU A 110 3.48 0.04 -19.04
C GLU A 110 3.06 0.17 -20.50
N LEU A 111 1.77 -0.08 -20.74
CA LEU A 111 1.16 0.08 -22.05
C LEU A 111 0.82 1.54 -22.31
N ARG A 112 1.21 2.04 -23.48
CA ARG A 112 0.72 3.32 -24.03
C ARG A 112 -0.29 2.98 -25.12
N PHE A 113 -1.52 3.46 -24.98
CA PHE A 113 -2.59 3.29 -25.96
C PHE A 113 -2.73 4.53 -26.83
#